data_AF-A0A920TFN3-F1
#
_entry.id   AF-A0A920TFN3-F1
#
_cell.length_a   1.000
_cell.length_b   1.000
_cell.length_c   1.000
_cell.angle_alpha   90.00
_cell.angle_beta   90.00
_cell.angle_gamma   90.00
#
_symmetry.space_group_name_H-M   'P 1'
#
loop_
_entity.id
_entity.type
_entity.pdbx_description
1 polymer ?
#
loop_
_entity_poly.entity_id
_entity_poly.type
_entity_poly.pdbx_seq_one_letter_code
_entity_poly.pdbx_strand_id
1 'polypeptide(L)'
;MIRETPVGPDIAERVPVTMTMGILAVVFALAISIPIGVYSAMKQDTIGDHVGRSFAILGLAIPSFWLGTMIVILPAIWWGWSPPSRLVPFFDDPFRYLSVFVTPAAILGASLAAVTMRMTRTMMLEVLRQDYIRTARAKGLSETLVVMRHAIRNALIPVITLIGLFVPYIIGGTVILERIFDIPGMGQLLLLAVQDRDYPVITGFFLWLVYLSFRLINCRPKLWLA
;
A
#
# COMPACT_ATOMS: atom_id res chain seq x y z
N MET A 1 0.93 32.70 -11.61
CA MET A 1 0.88 33.69 -10.50
C MET A 1 1.65 33.03 -9.37
N ILE A 2 2.81 33.55 -8.98
CA ILE A 2 3.65 32.91 -7.93
C ILE A 2 3.00 33.23 -6.58
N ARG A 3 2.76 32.22 -5.73
CA ARG A 3 2.23 32.45 -4.38
C ARG A 3 3.28 33.16 -3.52
N GLU A 4 2.92 34.29 -2.89
CA GLU A 4 3.76 34.99 -1.90
C GLU A 4 3.61 34.41 -0.48
N THR A 5 2.70 33.45 -0.29
CA THR A 5 2.49 32.79 1.00
C THR A 5 3.54 31.71 1.26
N PRO A 6 3.95 31.48 2.53
CA PRO A 6 4.86 30.39 2.86
C PRO A 6 4.36 29.05 2.33
N VAL A 7 5.24 28.25 1.73
CA VAL A 7 4.93 26.91 1.17
C VAL A 7 4.73 25.86 2.29
N GLY A 8 5.31 26.09 3.47
CA GLY A 8 5.28 25.16 4.60
C GLY A 8 3.86 24.74 5.04
N PRO A 9 2.94 25.69 5.30
CA PRO A 9 1.55 25.38 5.65
C PRO A 9 0.81 24.54 4.60
N ASP A 10 0.94 24.89 3.31
CA ASP A 10 0.31 24.18 2.19
C ASP A 10 0.74 22.71 2.10
N ILE A 11 2.01 22.43 2.40
CA ILE A 11 2.56 21.08 2.45
C ILE A 11 2.07 20.37 3.72
N ALA A 12 2.16 21.03 4.88
CA ALA A 12 1.81 20.44 6.17
C ALA A 12 0.34 19.98 6.24
N GLU A 13 -0.58 20.69 5.59
CA GLU A 13 -2.00 20.33 5.53
C GLU A 13 -2.27 19.09 4.66
N ARG A 14 -1.48 18.89 3.60
CA ARG A 14 -1.70 17.82 2.61
C ARG A 14 -0.96 16.53 2.92
N VAL A 15 0.13 16.61 3.68
CA VAL A 15 0.92 15.44 4.10
C VAL A 15 0.06 14.38 4.81
N PRO A 16 -0.78 14.72 5.81
CA PRO A 16 -1.64 13.75 6.49
C PRO A 16 -2.61 13.04 5.54
N VAL A 17 -3.12 13.73 4.52
CA VAL A 17 -4.07 13.19 3.53
C VAL A 17 -3.41 12.07 2.71
N THR A 18 -2.26 12.35 2.10
CA THR A 18 -1.50 11.34 1.33
C THR A 18 -1.01 10.20 2.21
N MET A 19 -0.58 10.50 3.44
CA MET A 19 -0.16 9.47 4.40
C MET A 19 -1.31 8.55 4.80
N THR A 20 -2.51 9.09 5.06
CA THR A 20 -3.69 8.29 5.38
C THR A 20 -4.01 7.31 4.25
N MET A 21 -4.05 7.79 3.01
CA MET A 21 -4.32 6.95 1.85
C MET A 21 -3.23 5.89 1.65
N GLY A 22 -1.97 6.27 1.82
CA GLY A 22 -0.83 5.36 1.74
C GLY A 22 -0.85 4.26 2.78
N ILE A 23 -1.09 4.61 4.04
CA ILE A 23 -1.19 3.64 5.15
C ILE A 23 -2.34 2.68 4.89
N LEU A 24 -3.52 3.18 4.49
CA LEU A 24 -4.64 2.32 4.13
C LEU A 24 -4.30 1.39 2.96
N ALA A 25 -3.61 1.88 1.94
CA ALA A 25 -3.17 1.06 0.82
C ALA A 25 -2.24 -0.08 1.27
N VAL A 26 -1.30 0.19 2.19
CA VAL A 26 -0.45 -0.84 2.78
C VAL A 26 -1.28 -1.84 3.60
N VAL A 27 -2.25 -1.37 4.38
CA VAL A 27 -3.14 -2.24 5.16
C VAL A 27 -3.92 -3.17 4.23
N PHE A 28 -4.53 -2.65 3.16
CA PHE A 28 -5.20 -3.47 2.13
C PHE A 28 -4.22 -4.45 1.48
N ALA A 29 -3.02 -3.98 1.15
CA ALA A 29 -1.99 -4.81 0.54
C ALA A 29 -1.64 -6.01 1.43
N LEU A 30 -1.36 -5.79 2.71
CA LEU A 30 -1.00 -6.84 3.67
C LEU A 30 -2.18 -7.77 3.98
N ALA A 31 -3.38 -7.21 4.14
CA ALA A 31 -4.60 -7.97 4.41
C ALA A 31 -4.94 -8.95 3.28
N ILE A 32 -4.63 -8.60 2.03
CA ILE A 32 -4.86 -9.48 0.86
C ILE A 32 -3.64 -10.39 0.63
N SER A 33 -2.43 -9.83 0.62
CA SER A 33 -1.23 -10.55 0.20
C SER A 33 -0.78 -11.64 1.17
N ILE A 34 -0.85 -11.40 2.48
CA ILE A 34 -0.35 -12.37 3.46
C ILE A 34 -1.23 -13.63 3.46
N PRO A 35 -2.58 -13.56 3.58
CA PRO A 35 -3.40 -14.76 3.57
C PRO A 35 -3.30 -15.53 2.26
N ILE A 36 -3.35 -14.84 1.11
CA ILE A 36 -3.25 -15.48 -0.20
C ILE A 36 -1.87 -16.11 -0.39
N GLY A 37 -0.80 -15.41 -0.03
CA GLY A 37 0.58 -15.88 -0.17
C GLY A 37 0.88 -17.09 0.72
N VAL A 38 0.42 -17.07 1.97
CA VAL A 38 0.53 -18.21 2.90
C VAL A 38 -0.27 -19.40 2.40
N TYR A 39 -1.53 -19.19 2.00
CA TYR A 39 -2.39 -20.26 1.47
C TYR A 39 -1.80 -20.90 0.20
N SER A 40 -1.33 -20.07 -0.74
CA SER A 40 -0.70 -20.47 -1.99
C SER A 40 0.60 -21.26 -1.76
N ALA A 41 1.38 -20.91 -0.74
CA ALA A 41 2.58 -21.66 -0.36
C ALA A 41 2.26 -23.01 0.30
N MET A 42 1.22 -23.06 1.16
CA MET A 42 0.81 -24.31 1.82
C MET A 42 0.19 -25.31 0.83
N LYS A 43 -0.58 -24.82 -0.14
CA LYS A 43 -1.21 -25.64 -1.19
C LYS A 43 -0.53 -25.43 -2.54
N GLN A 44 0.79 -25.55 -2.55
CA GLN A 44 1.61 -25.34 -3.73
C GLN A 44 1.11 -26.21 -4.91
N ASP A 45 1.06 -25.61 -6.11
CA ASP A 45 0.70 -26.27 -7.37
C ASP A 45 -0.71 -26.88 -7.40
N THR A 46 -1.60 -26.40 -6.53
CA THR A 46 -3.03 -26.66 -6.61
C THR A 46 -3.76 -25.60 -7.44
N ILE A 47 -5.00 -25.89 -7.85
CA ILE A 47 -5.86 -24.92 -8.54
C ILE A 47 -5.98 -23.61 -7.73
N GLY A 48 -6.09 -23.70 -6.40
CA GLY A 48 -6.15 -22.53 -5.53
C GLY A 48 -4.89 -21.65 -5.61
N ASP A 49 -3.70 -22.27 -5.71
CA ASP A 49 -2.44 -21.56 -5.94
C ASP A 49 -2.41 -20.90 -7.33
N HIS A 50 -2.84 -21.60 -8.38
CA HIS A 50 -2.91 -21.03 -9.73
C HIS A 50 -3.87 -19.85 -9.85
N VAL A 51 -5.06 -19.94 -9.24
CA VAL A 51 -6.04 -18.86 -9.21
C VAL A 51 -5.51 -17.65 -8.43
N GLY A 52 -4.95 -17.87 -7.24
CA GLY A 52 -4.37 -16.79 -6.43
C GLY A 52 -3.22 -16.07 -7.14
N ARG A 53 -2.33 -16.81 -7.80
CA ARG A 53 -1.23 -16.25 -8.61
C ARG A 53 -1.76 -15.48 -9.82
N SER A 54 -2.74 -16.02 -10.54
CA SER A 54 -3.31 -15.38 -11.73
C SER A 54 -4.01 -14.07 -11.36
N PHE A 55 -4.79 -14.06 -10.27
CA PHE A 55 -5.45 -12.85 -9.78
C PHE A 55 -4.44 -11.77 -9.38
N ALA A 56 -3.35 -12.13 -8.69
CA ALA A 56 -2.29 -11.20 -8.37
C ALA A 56 -1.58 -10.64 -9.61
N ILE A 57 -1.32 -11.47 -10.63
CA ILE A 57 -0.73 -11.02 -11.89
C ILE A 57 -1.67 -10.05 -12.61
N LEU A 58 -2.98 -10.33 -12.62
CA LEU A 58 -3.99 -9.42 -13.19
C LEU A 58 -4.00 -8.07 -12.46
N GLY A 59 -3.93 -8.07 -11.13
CA GLY A 59 -3.86 -6.84 -10.33
C GLY A 59 -2.60 -6.00 -10.59
N LEU A 60 -1.54 -6.61 -11.10
CA LEU A 60 -0.32 -5.91 -11.53
C LEU A 60 -0.38 -5.47 -13.00
N ALA A 61 -1.09 -6.23 -13.85
CA ALA A 61 -1.22 -5.95 -15.27
C ALA A 61 -2.19 -4.79 -15.56
N ILE A 62 -3.21 -4.61 -14.73
CA ILE A 62 -4.18 -3.53 -14.88
C ILE A 62 -3.61 -2.24 -14.28
N PRO A 63 -3.51 -1.15 -15.06
CA PRO A 63 -3.05 0.13 -14.52
C PRO A 63 -4.02 0.68 -13.46
N SER A 64 -3.48 1.14 -12.33
CA SER A 64 -4.27 1.67 -11.21
C SER A 64 -5.15 2.86 -11.59
N PHE A 65 -4.66 3.76 -12.45
CA PHE A 65 -5.45 4.89 -12.96
C PHE A 65 -6.65 4.45 -13.79
N TRP A 66 -6.46 3.40 -14.62
CA TRP A 66 -7.52 2.87 -15.46
C TRP A 66 -8.60 2.24 -14.60
N LEU A 67 -8.18 1.41 -13.63
CA LEU A 67 -9.10 0.77 -12.70
C LEU A 67 -9.84 1.79 -11.82
N GLY A 68 -9.15 2.83 -11.35
CA GLY A 68 -9.79 3.94 -10.63
C GLY A 68 -10.80 4.71 -11.47
N THR A 69 -10.46 5.00 -12.73
CA THR A 69 -11.38 5.67 -13.66
C THR A 69 -12.63 4.81 -13.91
N MET A 70 -12.46 3.50 -14.11
CA MET A 70 -13.58 2.58 -14.30
C MET A 70 -14.48 2.46 -13.06
N ILE A 71 -13.89 2.43 -11.86
CA ILE A 71 -14.65 2.36 -10.60
C ILE A 71 -15.45 3.64 -10.34
N VAL A 72 -14.98 4.80 -10.80
CA VAL A 72 -15.73 6.04 -10.68
C VAL A 72 -16.83 6.11 -11.75
N ILE A 73 -16.53 5.76 -13.00
CA ILE A 73 -17.44 6.00 -14.13
C ILE A 73 -18.54 4.94 -14.25
N LEU A 74 -18.21 3.64 -14.22
CA LEU A 74 -19.19 2.59 -14.52
C LEU A 74 -20.35 2.58 -13.52
N PRO A 75 -20.09 2.62 -12.20
CA PRO A 75 -21.17 2.65 -11.24
C PRO A 75 -22.00 3.94 -11.26
N ALA A 76 -21.38 5.06 -11.64
CA ALA A 76 -22.08 6.33 -11.78
C ALA A 76 -23.10 6.28 -12.93
N ILE A 77 -22.73 5.67 -14.05
CA ILE A 77 -23.62 5.55 -15.22
C ILE A 77 -24.73 4.52 -14.96
N TRP A 78 -24.42 3.36 -14.39
CA TRP A 78 -25.35 2.24 -14.34
C TRP A 78 -26.21 2.22 -13.07
N TRP A 79 -25.66 2.67 -11.94
CA TRP A 79 -26.33 2.62 -10.63
C TRP A 79 -26.52 4.01 -10.00
N GLY A 80 -26.04 5.09 -10.64
CA GLY A 80 -26.09 6.43 -10.06
C GLY A 80 -25.25 6.59 -8.80
N TRP A 81 -24.29 5.70 -8.57
CA TRP A 81 -23.43 5.69 -7.37
C TRP A 81 -21.99 6.05 -7.74
N SER A 82 -21.36 6.91 -6.94
CA SER A 82 -19.94 7.19 -7.03
C SER A 82 -19.28 7.14 -5.65
N PRO A 83 -17.96 6.85 -5.58
CA PRO A 83 -17.21 6.98 -4.35
C PRO A 83 -17.37 8.40 -3.75
N PRO A 84 -17.38 8.53 -2.41
CA PRO A 84 -17.42 9.85 -1.76
C PRO A 84 -16.17 10.67 -2.11
N SER A 85 -16.35 11.91 -2.55
CA SER A 85 -15.24 12.84 -2.85
C SER A 85 -15.08 13.97 -1.82
N ARG A 86 -16.13 14.26 -1.04
CA ARG A 86 -16.08 15.36 -0.05
C ARG A 86 -15.29 14.92 1.18
N LEU A 87 -14.08 15.46 1.32
CA LEU A 87 -13.27 15.33 2.53
C LEU A 87 -13.91 16.13 3.68
N VAL A 88 -14.08 15.48 4.83
CA VAL A 88 -14.56 16.09 6.09
C VAL A 88 -13.41 16.03 7.09
N PRO A 89 -13.21 17.03 7.96
CA PRO A 89 -12.15 16.97 8.97
C PRO A 89 -12.23 15.69 9.80
N PHE A 90 -11.07 15.09 10.07
CA PHE A 90 -10.99 13.82 10.80
C PHE A 90 -11.67 13.87 12.17
N PHE A 91 -11.62 15.02 12.86
CA PHE A 91 -12.21 15.19 14.19
C PHE A 91 -13.73 15.36 14.19
N ASP A 92 -14.33 15.73 13.05
CA ASP A 92 -15.78 15.91 12.95
C ASP A 92 -16.48 14.57 12.69
N ASP A 93 -15.97 13.79 11.73
CA ASP A 93 -16.50 12.47 11.38
C ASP A 93 -15.39 11.53 10.86
N PRO A 94 -14.79 10.71 11.75
CA PRO A 94 -13.72 9.79 11.37
C PRO A 94 -14.14 8.75 10.34
N PHE A 95 -15.39 8.28 10.38
CA PHE A 95 -15.87 7.24 9.47
C PHE A 95 -16.04 7.80 8.06
N ARG A 96 -16.61 9.01 7.96
CA ARG A 96 -16.76 9.70 6.68
C ARG A 96 -15.40 10.12 6.11
N TYR A 97 -14.47 10.57 6.95
CA TYR A 97 -13.09 10.81 6.54
C TYR A 97 -12.48 9.56 5.90
N LEU A 98 -12.55 8.41 6.57
CA LEU A 98 -11.96 7.17 6.05
C LEU A 98 -12.64 6.66 4.78
N SER A 99 -13.96 6.84 4.67
CA SER A 99 -14.75 6.37 3.52
C SER A 99 -14.29 6.92 2.17
N VAL A 100 -13.78 8.17 2.15
CA VAL A 100 -13.22 8.81 0.95
C VAL A 100 -11.97 8.06 0.47
N PHE A 101 -11.18 7.52 1.40
CA PHE A 101 -9.91 6.86 1.09
C PHE A 101 -10.04 5.37 0.80
N VAL A 102 -11.09 4.69 1.28
CA VAL A 102 -11.24 3.23 1.15
C VAL A 102 -11.08 2.77 -0.30
N THR A 103 -11.80 3.41 -1.23
CA THR A 103 -11.79 3.03 -2.64
C THR A 103 -10.40 3.24 -3.29
N PRO A 104 -9.82 4.45 -3.28
CA PRO A 104 -8.50 4.65 -3.88
C PRO A 104 -7.39 3.87 -3.16
N ALA A 105 -7.47 3.71 -1.84
CA ALA A 105 -6.52 2.89 -1.09
C ALA A 105 -6.61 1.40 -1.46
N ALA A 106 -7.80 0.86 -1.70
CA ALA A 106 -7.97 -0.52 -2.14
C ALA A 106 -7.37 -0.74 -3.54
N ILE A 107 -7.50 0.23 -4.44
CA ILE A 107 -6.91 0.19 -5.79
C ILE A 107 -5.38 0.16 -5.71
N LEU A 108 -4.79 1.12 -4.99
CA LEU A 108 -3.34 1.18 -4.80
C LEU A 108 -2.83 -0.04 -4.04
N GLY A 109 -3.57 -0.45 -3.01
CA GLY A 109 -3.30 -1.62 -2.19
C GLY A 109 -3.34 -2.93 -2.97
N ALA A 110 -4.19 -3.07 -3.98
CA ALA A 110 -4.23 -4.25 -4.85
C ALA A 110 -2.93 -4.39 -5.67
N SER A 111 -2.40 -3.29 -6.21
CA SER A 111 -1.12 -3.30 -6.93
C SER A 111 0.04 -3.68 -6.01
N LEU A 112 0.06 -3.12 -4.79
CA LEU A 112 1.04 -3.49 -3.76
C LEU A 112 0.88 -4.95 -3.30
N ALA A 113 -0.36 -5.42 -3.15
CA ALA A 113 -0.69 -6.78 -2.74
C ALA A 113 -0.11 -7.81 -3.71
N ALA A 114 -0.13 -7.54 -5.01
CA ALA A 114 0.39 -8.45 -6.02
C ALA A 114 1.89 -8.73 -5.83
N VAL A 115 2.67 -7.67 -5.59
CA VAL A 115 4.12 -7.77 -5.34
C VAL A 115 4.38 -8.47 -4.01
N THR A 116 3.69 -8.06 -2.96
CA THR A 116 3.87 -8.63 -1.62
C THR A 116 3.45 -10.10 -1.57
N MET A 117 2.36 -10.49 -2.23
CA MET A 117 1.85 -11.87 -2.23
C MET A 117 2.89 -12.83 -2.80
N ARG A 118 3.49 -12.46 -3.95
CA ARG A 118 4.55 -13.23 -4.57
C ARG A 118 5.75 -13.39 -3.64
N MET A 119 6.17 -12.32 -2.97
CA MET A 119 7.26 -12.36 -2.00
C MET A 119 6.90 -13.26 -0.81
N THR A 120 5.73 -13.09 -0.20
CA THR A 120 5.25 -13.91 0.90
C THR A 120 5.22 -15.38 0.53
N ARG A 121 4.72 -15.73 -0.66
CA ARG A 121 4.71 -17.11 -1.16
C ARG A 121 6.12 -17.69 -1.26
N THR A 122 7.04 -16.97 -1.89
CA THR A 122 8.44 -17.43 -2.04
C THR A 122 9.08 -17.65 -0.68
N MET A 123 8.98 -16.68 0.24
CA MET A 123 9.56 -16.81 1.57
C MET A 123 8.93 -17.93 2.39
N MET A 124 7.62 -18.13 2.28
CA MET A 124 6.94 -19.25 2.94
C MET A 124 7.44 -20.60 2.43
N LEU A 125 7.61 -20.77 1.11
CA LEU A 125 8.14 -22.01 0.53
C LEU A 125 9.58 -22.29 0.97
N GLU A 126 10.42 -21.26 1.04
CA GLU A 126 11.79 -21.38 1.55
C GLU A 126 11.80 -21.81 3.03
N VAL A 127 11.02 -21.13 3.86
CA VAL A 127 10.95 -21.41 5.31
C VAL A 127 10.39 -22.80 5.58
N LEU A 128 9.35 -23.23 4.88
CA LEU A 128 8.74 -24.55 5.06
C LEU A 128 9.69 -25.72 4.74
N ARG A 129 10.79 -25.45 4.00
CA ARG A 129 11.84 -26.42 3.66
C ARG A 129 12.98 -26.48 4.68
N GLN A 130 13.00 -25.62 5.69
CA GLN A 130 14.07 -25.55 6.69
C GLN A 130 13.99 -26.69 7.73
N ASP A 131 15.14 -27.11 8.26
CA ASP A 131 15.23 -28.28 9.13
C ASP A 131 14.56 -28.11 10.50
N TYR A 132 14.46 -26.88 11.04
CA TYR A 132 13.71 -26.65 12.27
C TYR A 132 12.20 -26.86 12.07
N ILE A 133 11.67 -26.63 10.86
CA ILE A 133 10.27 -26.94 10.53
C ILE A 133 10.05 -28.46 10.50
N ARG A 134 10.98 -29.21 9.88
CA ARG A 134 10.94 -30.68 9.89
C ARG A 134 11.04 -31.23 11.31
N THR A 135 11.91 -30.66 12.13
CA THR A 135 12.06 -31.03 13.54
C THR A 135 10.77 -30.75 14.33
N ALA A 136 10.12 -29.62 14.08
CA ALA A 136 8.83 -29.29 14.70
C ALA A 136 7.73 -30.30 14.32
N ARG A 137 7.66 -30.69 13.04
CA ARG A 137 6.74 -31.76 12.58
C ARG A 137 7.05 -33.10 13.24
N ALA A 138 8.32 -33.49 13.34
CA ALA A 138 8.74 -34.73 13.98
C ALA A 138 8.39 -34.79 15.47
N LYS A 139 8.29 -33.64 16.14
CA LYS A 139 7.80 -33.53 17.53
C LYS A 139 6.27 -33.66 17.67
N GLY A 140 5.53 -33.88 16.58
CA GLY A 140 4.08 -34.05 16.58
C GLY A 140 3.26 -32.75 16.62
N LEU A 141 3.89 -31.60 16.36
CA LEU A 141 3.16 -30.32 16.27
C LEU A 141 2.22 -30.32 15.06
N SER A 142 1.00 -29.80 15.22
CA SER A 142 0.04 -29.68 14.12
C SER A 142 0.52 -28.72 13.04
N GLU A 143 0.17 -28.96 11.77
CA GLU A 143 0.57 -28.09 10.64
C GLU A 143 0.17 -26.62 10.87
N THR A 144 -1.01 -26.37 11.43
CA THR A 144 -1.45 -25.00 11.75
C THR A 144 -0.53 -24.31 12.75
N LEU A 145 -0.07 -25.04 13.77
CA LEU A 145 0.83 -24.48 14.79
C LEU A 145 2.25 -24.27 14.23
N VAL A 146 2.73 -25.19 13.39
CA VAL A 146 4.00 -25.05 12.67
C VAL A 146 3.96 -23.81 11.78
N VAL A 147 2.89 -23.62 10.99
CA VAL A 147 2.74 -22.47 10.10
C VAL A 147 2.63 -21.16 10.88
N MET A 148 1.66 -21.05 11.79
CA MET A 148 1.35 -19.78 12.47
C MET A 148 2.47 -19.32 13.39
N ARG A 149 3.14 -20.24 14.09
CA ARG A 149 4.14 -19.89 15.12
C ARG A 149 5.58 -19.92 14.61
N HIS A 150 5.91 -20.76 13.64
CA HIS A 150 7.30 -20.97 13.20
C HIS A 150 7.53 -20.44 11.79
N ALA A 151 6.64 -20.76 10.85
CA ALA A 151 6.87 -20.39 9.45
C ALA A 151 6.58 -18.92 9.16
N ILE A 152 5.39 -18.41 9.53
CA ILE A 152 4.96 -17.05 9.20
C ILE A 152 5.91 -16.00 9.79
N ARG A 153 6.32 -16.15 11.05
CA ARG A 153 7.21 -15.18 11.72
C ARG A 153 8.53 -15.00 10.95
N ASN A 154 9.11 -16.08 10.42
CA ASN A 154 10.37 -16.02 9.69
C ASN A 154 10.16 -15.61 8.22
N ALA A 155 9.07 -16.05 7.59
CA ALA A 155 8.76 -15.70 6.21
C ALA A 155 8.39 -14.22 6.04
N LEU A 156 7.90 -13.55 7.09
CA LEU A 156 7.54 -12.14 7.05
C LEU A 156 8.73 -11.17 7.17
N ILE A 157 9.94 -11.64 7.50
CA ILE A 157 11.10 -10.76 7.66
C ILE A 157 11.33 -9.92 6.37
N PRO A 158 11.35 -10.52 5.16
CA PRO A 158 11.51 -9.72 3.93
C PRO A 158 10.26 -8.94 3.53
N VAL A 159 9.08 -9.39 3.94
CA VAL A 159 7.80 -8.68 3.70
C VAL A 159 7.80 -7.35 4.44
N ILE A 160 8.33 -7.30 5.66
CA ILE A 160 8.46 -6.07 6.44
C ILE A 160 9.41 -5.09 5.73
N THR A 161 10.49 -5.58 5.14
CA THR A 161 11.41 -4.74 4.35
C THR A 161 10.71 -4.07 3.16
N LEU A 162 9.77 -4.76 2.50
CA LEU A 162 8.98 -4.17 1.41
C LEU A 162 8.10 -3.01 1.86
N ILE A 163 7.56 -3.06 3.09
CA ILE A 163 6.75 -1.96 3.63
C ILE A 163 7.58 -0.67 3.68
N GLY A 164 8.86 -0.75 4.05
CA GLY A 164 9.77 0.40 4.01
C GLY A 164 9.98 0.95 2.60
N LEU A 165 9.99 0.08 1.59
CA LEU A 165 10.13 0.45 0.18
C LEU A 165 8.84 1.04 -0.42
N PHE A 166 7.69 0.88 0.24
CA PHE A 166 6.42 1.39 -0.26
C PHE A 166 6.26 2.90 -0.08
N VAL A 167 7.02 3.56 0.81
CA VAL A 167 6.82 5.00 1.05
C VAL A 167 7.07 5.86 -0.20
N PRO A 168 8.18 5.70 -0.95
CA PRO A 168 8.36 6.41 -2.22
C PRO A 168 7.29 6.06 -3.26
N TYR A 169 6.87 4.79 -3.29
CA TYR A 169 5.85 4.31 -4.22
C TYR A 169 4.47 4.90 -3.93
N ILE A 170 4.11 5.04 -2.64
CA ILE A 170 2.90 5.71 -2.21
C ILE A 170 2.95 7.15 -2.72
N ILE A 171 4.00 7.92 -2.42
CA ILE A 171 4.05 9.33 -2.80
C ILE A 171 3.93 9.52 -4.32
N GLY A 172 4.55 8.67 -5.13
CA GLY A 172 4.45 8.73 -6.60
C GLY A 172 3.16 8.17 -7.19
N GLY A 173 2.69 7.02 -6.71
CA GLY A 173 1.51 6.31 -7.24
C GLY A 173 0.18 6.91 -6.81
N THR A 174 0.18 7.64 -5.70
CA THR A 174 -0.97 8.34 -5.13
C THR A 174 -1.41 9.54 -5.96
N VAL A 175 -0.49 10.22 -6.65
CA VAL A 175 -0.74 11.45 -7.42
C VAL A 175 -1.93 11.33 -8.38
N ILE A 176 -1.97 10.23 -9.14
CA ILE A 176 -3.01 10.05 -10.17
C ILE A 176 -4.35 9.71 -9.52
N LEU A 177 -4.35 8.89 -8.46
CA LEU A 177 -5.56 8.54 -7.73
C LEU A 177 -6.13 9.74 -6.97
N GLU A 178 -5.28 10.57 -6.37
CA GLU A 178 -5.69 11.83 -5.75
C GLU A 178 -6.42 12.72 -6.76
N ARG A 179 -5.92 12.78 -8.01
CA ARG A 179 -6.58 13.56 -9.05
C ARG A 179 -7.92 12.98 -9.51
N ILE A 180 -8.01 11.65 -9.67
CA ILE A 180 -9.24 10.96 -10.11
C ILE A 180 -10.35 11.06 -9.05
N PHE A 181 -9.99 10.92 -7.78
CA PHE A 181 -10.94 10.93 -6.66
C PHE A 181 -11.13 12.32 -6.02
N ASP A 182 -10.47 13.36 -6.56
CA ASP A 182 -10.48 14.74 -6.08
C ASP A 182 -10.07 14.88 -4.60
N ILE A 183 -9.01 14.16 -4.22
CA ILE A 183 -8.48 14.14 -2.86
C ILE A 183 -7.34 15.17 -2.75
N PRO A 184 -7.44 16.15 -1.84
CA PRO A 184 -6.47 17.25 -1.70
C PRO A 184 -5.17 16.79 -1.02
N GLY A 185 -4.44 15.90 -1.67
CA GLY A 185 -3.17 15.37 -1.19
C GLY A 185 -1.94 16.04 -1.81
N MET A 186 -0.77 15.60 -1.35
CA MET A 186 0.54 16.08 -1.77
C MET A 186 0.80 15.89 -3.26
N GLY A 187 0.27 14.82 -3.85
CA GLY A 187 0.41 14.55 -5.28
C GLY A 187 -0.40 15.52 -6.14
N GLN A 188 -1.65 15.80 -5.75
CA GLN A 188 -2.46 16.81 -6.42
C GLN A 188 -1.81 18.20 -6.33
N LEU A 189 -1.25 18.58 -5.17
CA LEU A 189 -0.48 19.82 -5.02
C LEU A 189 0.71 19.89 -5.97
N LEU A 190 1.50 18.82 -6.05
CA LEU A 190 2.64 18.75 -6.96
C LEU A 190 2.19 18.92 -8.42
N LEU A 191 1.11 18.23 -8.82
CA LEU A 191 0.60 18.30 -10.19
C LEU A 191 0.17 19.73 -10.55
N LEU A 192 -0.56 20.40 -9.66
CA LEU A 192 -0.98 21.79 -9.84
C LEU A 192 0.24 22.72 -9.92
N ALA A 193 1.21 22.56 -9.01
CA ALA A 193 2.43 23.35 -9.00
C ALA A 193 3.25 23.20 -10.30
N VAL A 194 3.30 21.99 -10.87
CA VAL A 194 3.95 21.74 -12.18
C VAL A 194 3.22 22.45 -13.31
N GLN A 195 1.88 22.41 -13.33
CA GLN A 195 1.06 23.09 -14.33
C GLN A 195 1.20 24.62 -14.26
N ASP A 196 1.20 25.15 -13.04
CA ASP A 196 1.31 26.60 -12.78
C ASP A 196 2.76 27.11 -12.77
N ARG A 197 3.74 26.20 -12.96
CA ARG A 197 5.19 26.46 -12.88
C ARG A 197 5.60 27.12 -11.55
N ASP A 198 4.98 26.69 -10.45
CA ASP A 198 5.31 27.13 -9.09
C ASP A 198 6.53 26.35 -8.56
N TYR A 199 7.72 26.81 -8.98
CA TYR A 199 9.00 26.21 -8.58
C TYR A 199 9.24 26.16 -7.06
N PRO A 200 8.86 27.19 -6.26
CA PRO A 200 8.91 27.09 -4.81
C PRO A 200 8.18 25.87 -4.23
N VAL A 201 6.94 25.62 -4.67
CA VAL A 201 6.17 24.46 -4.19
C VAL A 201 6.80 23.14 -4.62
N ILE A 202 7.22 23.04 -5.89
CA ILE A 202 7.91 21.85 -6.41
C ILE A 202 9.16 21.54 -5.58
N THR A 203 10.00 22.56 -5.35
CA THR A 203 11.25 22.42 -4.58
C THR A 203 10.97 22.00 -3.14
N GLY A 204 9.98 22.64 -2.48
CA GLY A 204 9.57 22.29 -1.12
C GLY A 204 9.07 20.85 -1.00
N PHE A 205 8.27 20.38 -1.96
CA PHE A 205 7.79 19.00 -2.02
C PHE A 205 8.94 18.00 -2.09
N PHE A 206 9.92 18.21 -2.99
CA PHE A 206 11.05 17.29 -3.14
C PHE A 206 11.97 17.29 -1.91
N LEU A 207 12.22 18.45 -1.30
CA LEU A 207 13.00 18.55 -0.06
C LEU A 207 12.32 17.78 1.08
N TRP A 208 11.00 17.90 1.22
CA TRP A 208 10.22 17.15 2.21
C TRP A 208 10.27 15.63 1.94
N LEU A 209 10.14 15.19 0.70
CA LEU A 209 10.21 13.79 0.30
C LEU A 209 11.58 13.18 0.64
N VAL A 210 12.66 13.90 0.31
CA VAL A 210 14.03 13.49 0.62
C VAL A 210 14.21 13.40 2.14
N TYR A 211 13.79 14.42 2.89
CA TYR A 211 13.85 14.43 4.35
C TYR A 211 13.15 13.21 4.97
N LEU A 212 11.93 12.91 4.52
CA LEU A 212 11.15 11.76 4.99
C LEU A 212 11.87 10.43 4.68
N SER A 213 12.35 10.28 3.44
CA SER A 213 13.06 9.07 2.99
C SER A 213 14.32 8.82 3.83
N PHE A 214 15.11 9.86 4.09
CA PHE A 214 16.28 9.77 4.98
C PHE A 214 15.89 9.37 6.40
N ARG A 215 14.82 9.96 6.96
CA ARG A 215 14.34 9.62 8.32
C ARG A 215 13.91 8.16 8.40
N LEU A 216 13.25 7.62 7.39
CA LEU A 216 12.81 6.23 7.34
C LEU A 216 13.97 5.25 7.18
N ILE A 217 14.92 5.53 6.28
CA ILE A 217 16.12 4.70 6.09
C ILE A 217 16.96 4.67 7.36
N ASN A 218 17.12 5.82 8.02
CA ASN A 218 17.89 5.91 9.26
C ASN A 218 17.12 5.40 10.49
N CYS A 219 15.80 5.19 10.37
CA CYS A 219 14.99 4.45 11.32
C CYS A 219 15.23 2.94 11.12
N ARG A 220 16.49 2.49 11.27
CA ARG A 220 16.76 1.08 11.50
C ARG A 220 16.05 0.70 12.80
N PRO A 221 15.15 -0.30 12.82
CA PRO A 221 14.69 -0.83 14.07
C PRO A 221 15.89 -1.52 14.73
N LYS A 222 16.52 -0.84 15.68
CA LYS A 222 17.53 -1.41 16.60
C LYS A 222 16.97 -2.55 17.47
N LEU A 223 15.70 -2.94 17.27
CA LEU A 223 14.99 -3.96 18.05
C LEU A 223 15.22 -5.41 17.62
N TRP A 224 15.96 -5.70 16.53
CA TRP A 224 15.98 -7.06 15.96
C TRP A 224 17.37 -7.69 15.81
N LEU A 225 18.42 -7.08 16.40
CA LEU A 225 19.77 -7.65 16.48
C LEU A 225 20.17 -8.01 17.93
N ALA A 226 19.19 -8.19 18.81
CA ALA A 226 19.38 -8.74 20.16
C ALA A 226 18.64 -10.07 20.29
#